data_AF-A0A252E7G8-F1
#
_entry.id   AF-A0A252E7G8-F1
#
_cell.length_a   1.000
_cell.length_b   1.000
_cell.length_c   1.000
_cell.angle_alpha   90.00
_cell.angle_beta   90.00
_cell.angle_gamma   90.00
#
_symmetry.space_group_name_H-M   'P 1'
#
loop_
_entity.id
_entity.type
_entity.pdbx_description
1 polymer ?
#
loop_
_entity_poly.entity_id
_entity_poly.type
_entity_poly.pdbx_seq_one_letter_code
_entity_poly.pdbx_strand_id
1 'polypeptide(L)'
;MQRYLLTPHFRERQARSDCGKSLLNPYKDYLLQQYNRGRRRVKDLFREIQKQGYAGSYRTVTRYVRQLAQAQGVELRKYPTGRQLPKVVDQKRPVLTARRAAFLVLRQSEKLNAREYKLHTLDDINLA
;
A
#
# COMPACT_ATOMS: atom_id res chain seq x y z
N MET A 1 34.70 23.81 19.86
CA MET A 1 34.72 24.49 18.54
C MET A 1 33.29 24.80 18.09
N GLN A 2 32.80 26.02 18.31
CA GLN A 2 31.46 26.46 17.91
C GLN A 2 31.52 27.21 16.58
N ARG A 3 31.50 26.47 15.46
CA ARG A 3 31.64 26.97 14.08
C ARG A 3 30.56 27.97 13.65
N TYR A 4 29.40 27.95 14.31
CA TYR A 4 28.25 28.80 13.96
C TYR A 4 28.21 30.15 14.68
N LEU A 5 28.99 30.35 15.75
CA LEU A 5 29.02 31.63 16.47
C LEU A 5 29.95 32.68 15.85
N LEU A 6 30.91 32.23 15.02
CA LEU A 6 31.85 33.11 14.32
C LEU A 6 31.30 33.63 12.98
N THR A 7 30.08 33.24 12.59
CA THR A 7 29.51 33.67 11.31
C THR A 7 28.77 35.01 11.53
N PRO A 8 29.18 36.12 10.87
CA PRO A 8 28.60 37.45 11.10
C PRO A 8 27.15 37.57 10.62
N HIS A 9 26.66 36.61 9.84
CA HIS A 9 25.29 36.58 9.35
C HIS A 9 24.74 35.15 9.37
N PHE A 10 23.57 34.97 9.98
CA PHE A 10 22.88 33.68 10.06
C PHE A 10 22.35 33.30 8.68
N ARG A 11 22.82 32.19 8.10
CA ARG A 11 22.23 31.65 6.87
C ARG A 11 20.88 31.03 7.21
N GLU A 12 19.82 31.79 6.98
CA GLU A 12 18.45 31.26 7.04
C GLU A 12 18.27 30.10 6.06
N ARG A 13 17.34 29.21 6.39
CA ARG A 13 16.99 28.08 5.54
C ARG A 13 16.51 28.64 4.19
N GLN A 14 17.32 28.47 3.14
CA GLN A 14 16.90 28.80 1.80
C GLN A 14 15.68 27.95 1.42
N ALA A 15 14.69 28.58 0.79
CA ALA A 15 13.54 27.89 0.24
C ALA A 15 14.00 26.81 -0.75
N ARG A 16 13.21 25.75 -0.89
CA ARG A 16 13.52 24.73 -1.90
C ARG A 16 13.52 25.39 -3.28
N SER A 17 14.46 25.01 -4.14
CA SER A 17 14.63 25.55 -5.49
C SER A 17 13.39 25.38 -6.38
N ASP A 18 12.55 24.38 -6.10
CA ASP A 18 11.30 24.16 -6.82
C ASP A 18 10.18 25.13 -6.42
N CYS A 19 10.27 25.84 -5.28
CA CYS A 19 9.25 26.78 -4.79
C CYS A 19 7.81 26.24 -4.89
N GLY A 20 7.60 24.92 -4.76
CA GLY A 20 6.28 24.28 -4.93
C GLY A 20 5.76 24.22 -6.38
N LYS A 21 6.58 24.52 -7.38
CA LYS A 21 6.26 24.35 -8.80
C LYS A 21 6.24 22.86 -9.15
N SER A 22 5.06 22.26 -9.10
CA SER A 22 4.86 20.90 -9.55
C SER A 22 4.90 20.83 -11.08
N LEU A 23 5.45 19.75 -11.63
CA LEU A 23 5.31 19.37 -13.04
C LEU A 23 3.85 19.31 -13.51
N LEU A 24 2.90 19.17 -12.58
CA LEU A 24 1.48 19.13 -12.88
C LEU A 24 0.89 20.52 -13.18
N ASN A 25 1.54 21.60 -12.78
CA ASN A 25 0.98 22.96 -12.85
C ASN A 25 0.43 23.33 -14.24
N PRO A 26 1.14 23.09 -15.37
CA PRO A 26 0.62 23.42 -16.70
C PRO A 26 -0.65 22.65 -17.09
N TYR A 27 -0.90 21.49 -16.48
CA TYR A 27 -2.02 20.61 -16.80
C TYR A 27 -3.21 20.76 -15.84
N LYS A 28 -3.10 21.60 -14.80
CA LYS A 28 -4.13 21.76 -13.78
C LYS A 28 -5.45 22.27 -14.33
N ASP A 29 -5.40 23.23 -15.26
CA ASP A 29 -6.59 23.83 -15.86
C ASP A 29 -7.34 22.81 -16.73
N TYR A 30 -6.60 22.03 -17.52
CA TYR A 30 -7.16 20.92 -18.29
C TYR A 30 -7.87 19.91 -17.37
N LEU A 31 -7.19 19.47 -16.31
CA LEU A 31 -7.75 18.50 -15.35
C LEU A 31 -9.00 19.04 -14.65
N LEU A 32 -9.01 20.32 -14.27
CA LEU A 32 -10.17 20.97 -13.67
C LEU A 32 -11.34 21.02 -14.65
N GLN A 33 -11.10 21.41 -15.91
CA GLN A 33 -12.14 21.46 -16.94
C GLN A 33 -12.75 20.08 -17.18
N GLN A 34 -11.93 19.03 -17.29
CA GLN A 34 -12.43 17.67 -17.49
C GLN A 34 -13.19 17.15 -16.27
N TYR A 35 -12.73 17.49 -15.07
CA TYR A 35 -13.42 17.14 -13.83
C TYR A 35 -14.82 17.76 -13.76
N ASN A 36 -14.94 19.05 -14.11
CA ASN A 36 -16.21 19.77 -14.16
C ASN A 36 -17.15 19.24 -15.26
N ARG A 37 -16.62 18.67 -16.34
CA ARG A 37 -17.39 17.93 -17.36
C ARG A 37 -17.87 16.55 -16.89
N GLY A 38 -17.57 16.16 -15.65
CA GLY A 38 -17.96 14.87 -15.08
C GLY A 38 -17.01 13.72 -15.41
N ARG A 39 -15.88 13.97 -16.09
CA ARG A 39 -14.86 12.93 -16.32
C ARG A 39 -14.05 12.69 -15.05
N ARG A 40 -14.45 11.69 -14.27
CA ARG A 40 -13.85 11.35 -12.96
C ARG A 40 -12.78 10.24 -13.01
N ARG A 41 -12.60 9.58 -14.17
CA ARG A 41 -11.62 8.47 -14.32
C ARG A 41 -10.20 9.02 -14.44
N VAL A 42 -9.51 9.09 -13.31
CA VAL A 42 -8.12 9.61 -13.21
C VAL A 42 -7.15 8.89 -14.15
N LYS A 43 -7.32 7.58 -14.36
CA LYS A 43 -6.48 6.79 -15.27
C LYS A 43 -6.54 7.29 -16.71
N ASP A 44 -7.73 7.68 -17.17
CA ASP A 44 -7.93 8.17 -18.53
C ASP A 44 -7.36 9.58 -18.67
N LEU A 45 -7.63 10.46 -17.69
CA LEU A 45 -7.04 11.80 -17.61
C LEU A 45 -5.50 11.76 -17.60
N PHE A 46 -4.91 10.81 -16.86
CA PHE A 46 -3.47 10.63 -16.82
C PHE A 46 -2.90 10.24 -18.18
N ARG A 47 -3.55 9.30 -18.89
CA ARG A 47 -3.13 8.90 -20.24
C ARG A 47 -3.23 10.06 -21.23
N GLU A 48 -4.24 10.90 -21.11
CA GLU A 48 -4.41 12.08 -21.95
C GLU A 48 -3.28 13.09 -21.73
N ILE A 49 -2.97 13.46 -20.49
CA ILE A 49 -1.88 14.40 -20.21
C ILE A 49 -0.50 13.80 -20.51
N GLN A 50 -0.33 12.47 -20.39
CA GLN A 50 0.90 11.79 -20.84
C GLN A 50 1.12 11.96 -22.34
N LYS A 51 0.05 11.85 -23.15
CA LYS A 51 0.13 12.13 -24.59
C LYS A 51 0.46 13.59 -24.89
N GLN A 52 0.12 14.51 -23.99
CA GLN A 52 0.48 15.94 -24.05
C GLN A 52 1.89 16.23 -23.49
N GLY A 53 2.70 15.20 -23.18
CA GLY A 53 4.07 15.35 -22.70
C GLY A 53 4.27 15.33 -21.18
N TYR A 54 3.24 14.99 -20.39
CA TYR A 54 3.40 14.91 -18.94
C TYR A 54 4.31 13.74 -18.52
N ALA A 55 5.48 14.06 -17.98
CA ALA A 55 6.47 13.09 -17.48
C ALA A 55 6.35 12.78 -15.97
N GLY A 56 5.35 13.33 -15.28
CA GLY A 56 5.18 13.15 -13.85
C GLY A 56 4.47 11.86 -13.45
N SER A 57 4.34 11.64 -12.13
CA SER A 57 3.73 10.43 -11.57
C SER A 57 2.20 10.47 -11.60
N TYR A 58 1.58 9.32 -11.90
CA TYR A 58 0.15 9.07 -11.70
C TYR A 58 -0.33 9.48 -10.30
N ARG A 59 0.48 9.21 -9.26
CA ARG A 59 0.12 9.54 -7.86
C ARG A 59 -0.10 11.03 -7.66
N THR A 60 0.63 11.89 -8.36
CA THR A 60 0.49 13.35 -8.29
C THR A 60 -0.84 13.80 -8.88
N VAL A 61 -1.23 13.22 -10.02
CA VAL A 61 -2.51 13.49 -10.68
C VAL A 61 -3.67 13.01 -9.82
N THR A 62 -3.59 11.79 -9.29
CA THR A 62 -4.63 11.25 -8.41
C THR A 62 -4.78 12.09 -7.15
N ARG A 63 -3.67 12.57 -6.57
CA ARG A 63 -3.71 13.49 -5.42
C ARG A 63 -4.44 14.78 -5.77
N TYR A 64 -4.12 15.39 -6.92
CA TYR A 64 -4.76 16.63 -7.35
C TYR A 64 -6.26 16.46 -7.61
N VAL A 65 -6.66 15.44 -8.38
CA VAL A 65 -8.08 15.16 -8.63
C VAL A 65 -8.84 14.84 -7.34
N ARG A 66 -8.19 14.14 -6.40
CA ARG A 66 -8.75 13.90 -5.07
C ARG A 66 -9.00 15.20 -4.31
N GLN A 67 -8.06 16.15 -4.37
CA GLN A 67 -8.21 17.47 -3.76
C GLN A 67 -9.35 18.26 -4.41
N LEU A 68 -9.51 18.19 -5.74
CA LEU A 68 -10.66 18.80 -6.44
C LEU A 68 -11.98 18.23 -5.94
N ALA A 69 -12.07 16.90 -5.77
CA ALA A 69 -13.25 16.25 -5.25
C ALA A 69 -13.61 16.73 -3.83
N GLN A 70 -12.60 16.83 -2.95
CA GLN A 70 -12.78 17.35 -1.59
C GLN A 70 -13.23 18.81 -1.58
N ALA A 71 -12.64 19.66 -2.41
CA ALA A 71 -13.01 21.06 -2.53
C ALA A 71 -14.46 21.26 -3.02
N GLN A 72 -14.97 20.31 -3.82
CA GLN A 72 -16.36 20.29 -4.27
C GLN A 72 -17.32 19.59 -3.27
N GLY A 73 -16.84 19.21 -2.08
CA GLY A 73 -17.66 18.54 -1.07
C GLY A 73 -18.02 17.09 -1.40
N VAL A 74 -17.35 16.48 -2.38
CA VAL A 74 -17.56 15.06 -2.69
C VAL A 74 -16.95 14.20 -1.58
N GLU A 75 -17.81 13.53 -0.82
CA GLU A 75 -17.42 12.50 0.15
C GLU A 75 -16.60 11.41 -0.56
N LEU A 76 -15.29 11.40 -0.32
CA LEU A 76 -14.41 10.37 -0.84
C LEU A 76 -14.48 9.14 0.05
N ARG A 77 -14.50 7.96 -0.57
CA ARG A 77 -14.43 6.68 0.14
C ARG A 77 -13.24 6.68 1.10
N LYS A 78 -13.53 6.66 2.39
CA LYS A 78 -12.54 6.53 3.45
C LYS A 78 -12.10 5.07 3.48
N TYR A 79 -10.80 4.81 3.39
CA TYR A 79 -10.31 3.46 3.69
C TYR A 79 -10.47 3.24 5.19
N PRO A 80 -10.94 2.07 5.64
CA PRO A 80 -10.99 1.75 7.05
C PRO A 80 -9.55 1.69 7.59
N THR A 81 -9.08 2.80 8.13
CA THR A 81 -7.86 2.88 8.94
C THR A 81 -8.11 2.13 10.23
N GLY A 82 -7.42 1.01 10.42
CA GLY A 82 -7.58 0.17 11.61
C GLY A 82 -8.18 -1.21 11.39
N ARG A 83 -8.22 -1.72 10.15
CA ARG A 83 -8.44 -3.17 9.97
C ARG A 83 -7.30 -3.89 10.69
N GLN A 84 -7.58 -4.48 11.84
CA GLN A 84 -6.61 -5.32 12.52
C GLN A 84 -6.24 -6.44 11.55
N LEU A 85 -4.98 -6.45 11.15
CA LEU A 85 -4.45 -7.56 10.39
C LEU A 85 -4.55 -8.80 11.29
N PRO A 86 -4.93 -9.97 10.75
CA PRO A 86 -4.92 -11.18 11.54
C PRO A 86 -3.53 -11.33 12.17
N LYS A 87 -3.48 -11.53 13.49
CA LYS A 87 -2.24 -11.71 14.22
C LYS A 87 -1.53 -12.92 13.63
N VAL A 88 -0.46 -12.69 12.87
CA VAL A 88 0.39 -13.77 12.36
C VAL A 88 1.09 -14.39 13.56
N VAL A 89 0.61 -15.56 13.98
CA VAL A 89 1.25 -16.34 15.04
C VAL A 89 2.18 -17.34 14.34
N ASP A 90 3.47 -17.27 14.64
CA ASP A 90 4.41 -18.32 14.27
C ASP A 90 4.06 -19.55 15.12
N GLN A 91 3.30 -20.47 14.53
CA GLN A 91 2.99 -21.72 15.19
C GLN A 91 4.28 -22.52 15.20
N LYS A 92 4.94 -22.62 16.37
CA LYS A 92 6.07 -23.52 16.63
C LYS A 92 5.63 -24.99 16.49
N ARG A 93 5.14 -25.38 15.31
CA ARG A 93 4.89 -26.76 14.94
C ARG A 93 6.26 -27.38 14.72
N PRO A 94 6.53 -28.54 15.32
CA PRO A 94 7.78 -29.21 15.03
C PRO A 94 7.82 -29.62 13.56
N VAL A 95 8.98 -29.49 12.93
CA VAL A 95 9.16 -29.78 11.49
C VAL A 95 8.73 -31.22 11.19
N LEU A 96 7.91 -31.38 10.15
CA LEU A 96 7.46 -32.68 9.66
C LEU A 96 8.60 -33.35 8.91
N THR A 97 9.42 -34.13 9.62
CA THR A 97 10.49 -34.92 9.01
C THR A 97 9.93 -36.21 8.41
N ALA A 98 10.59 -36.79 7.41
CA ALA A 98 10.16 -38.04 6.78
C ALA A 98 9.94 -39.18 7.80
N ARG A 99 10.80 -39.28 8.81
CA ARG A 99 10.64 -40.21 9.94
C ARG A 99 9.37 -39.95 10.75
N ARG A 100 9.02 -38.68 10.98
CA ARG A 100 7.80 -38.29 11.70
C ARG A 100 6.55 -38.57 10.89
N ALA A 101 6.57 -38.30 9.59
CA ALA A 101 5.47 -38.64 8.69
C ALA A 101 5.24 -40.16 8.66
N ALA A 102 6.31 -40.94 8.46
CA ALA A 102 6.23 -42.41 8.52
C ALA A 102 5.74 -42.91 9.88
N PHE A 103 6.22 -42.33 10.98
CA PHE A 103 5.75 -42.67 12.32
C PHE A 103 4.26 -42.36 12.54
N LEU A 104 3.75 -41.25 12.00
CA LEU A 104 2.33 -40.91 12.08
C LEU A 104 1.47 -41.87 11.25
N VAL A 105 1.92 -42.27 10.06
CA VAL A 105 1.20 -43.20 9.18
C VAL A 105 1.20 -44.63 9.73
N LEU A 106 2.32 -45.08 10.31
CA LEU A 106 2.47 -46.44 10.83
C LEU A 106 1.87 -46.63 12.23
N ARG A 107 1.60 -45.55 12.98
CA ARG A 107 1.08 -45.62 14.35
C ARG A 107 -0.45 -45.57 14.34
N GLN A 108 -1.04 -46.70 14.72
CA GLN A 108 -2.48 -46.91 14.88
C GLN A 108 -3.16 -45.75 15.63
N SER A 109 -4.25 -45.22 15.04
CA SER A 109 -4.92 -43.95 15.37
C SER A 109 -5.42 -43.83 16.82
N GLU A 110 -5.60 -44.94 17.54
CA GLU A 110 -6.16 -44.95 18.90
C GLU A 110 -5.17 -44.55 20.00
N LYS A 111 -3.87 -44.38 19.69
CA LYS A 111 -2.85 -43.92 20.65
C LYS A 111 -2.31 -42.52 20.35
N LEU A 112 -3.06 -41.71 19.60
CA LEU A 112 -2.69 -40.32 19.28
C LEU A 112 -3.15 -39.38 20.39
N ASN A 113 -2.22 -38.56 20.91
CA ASN A 113 -2.58 -37.49 21.84
C ASN A 113 -3.39 -36.39 21.13
N ALA A 114 -4.22 -35.64 21.85
CA ALA A 114 -5.13 -34.62 21.30
C ALA A 114 -4.46 -33.54 20.42
N ARG A 115 -3.13 -33.34 20.53
CA ARG A 115 -2.34 -32.43 19.67
C ARG A 115 -1.98 -33.02 18.30
N GLU A 116 -1.94 -34.34 18.18
CA GLU A 116 -1.52 -35.09 16.98
C GLU A 116 -2.72 -35.44 16.09
N TYR A 117 -3.91 -35.60 16.68
CA TYR A 117 -5.16 -35.86 15.96
C TYR A 117 -5.52 -34.76 14.94
N LYS A 118 -5.14 -33.51 15.23
CA LYS A 118 -5.45 -32.33 14.41
C LYS A 118 -4.65 -32.24 13.11
N LEU A 119 -3.60 -33.06 12.95
CA LEU A 119 -2.80 -33.14 11.73
C LEU A 119 -3.30 -34.24 10.78
N HIS A 120 -3.90 -35.31 11.32
CA HIS A 120 -4.46 -36.41 10.52
C HIS A 120 -5.70 -35.99 9.72
N THR A 121 -6.51 -35.05 10.25
CA THR A 121 -7.80 -34.64 9.66
C THR A 121 -7.68 -33.65 8.51
N LEU A 122 -6.47 -33.19 8.15
CA LEU A 122 -6.26 -32.22 7.07
C LEU A 122 -5.90 -32.87 5.72
N ASP A 123 -5.56 -34.16 5.71
CA ASP A 123 -5.17 -34.88 4.49
C ASP A 123 -6.37 -35.59 3.81
N ASP A 124 -7.47 -35.83 4.54
CA ASP A 124 -8.67 -36.53 4.04
C ASP A 124 -9.58 -35.67 3.12
N ILE A 125 -9.22 -34.42 2.83
CA ILE A 125 -10.04 -33.49 2.01
C ILE A 125 -9.52 -33.33 0.56
N ASN A 126 -8.36 -33.89 0.20
CA ASN A 126 -7.75 -33.69 -1.13
C ASN A 126 -7.60 -34.96 -1.98
N LEU A 127 -8.59 -35.87 -1.95
CA LEU A 127 -8.71 -36.90 -2.99
C LEU A 127 -10.17 -37.08 -3.44
N ALA A 128 -10.60 -36.17 -4.32
CA ALA A 128 -11.70 -36.37 -5.26
C ALA A 128 -11.37 -35.63 -6.56
#